data_AF-A0A9W9GYY5-F1
#
_entry.id   AF-A0A9W9GYY5-F1
#
_cell.length_a   1.000
_cell.length_b   1.000
_cell.length_c   1.000
_cell.angle_alpha   90.00
_cell.angle_beta   90.00
_cell.angle_gamma   90.00
#
_symmetry.space_group_name_H-M   'P 1'
#
loop_
_entity.id
_entity.type
_entity.pdbx_description
1 polymer ?
#
loop_
_entity_poly.entity_id
_entity_poly.type
_entity_poly.pdbx_seq_one_letter_code
_entity_poly.pdbx_strand_id
1 'polypeptide(L)'
;MFTPMVFLDISHSGSFQSAEDAVRDPSWQKLLPSGGGFLFVQESDGTVQGYGVSMFHQLHCLSMIRDMLLGQPMSHAHEASDWSQDSMHWLHCLDYLAQGVLCAADDTLEKPGFTKNVEGKLVKGIDGMNHTHQCRDWAQLREVVEHSETVPRKGELLGSMTVFKVPGTDSKGKPWVVSES
;
A
#
# COMPACT_ATOMS: atom_id res chain seq x y z
N MET A 1 -12.83 -8.16 -17.26
CA MET A 1 -12.91 -9.18 -16.18
C MET A 1 -11.53 -9.25 -15.56
N PHE A 2 -11.36 -8.72 -14.35
CA PHE A 2 -10.11 -8.90 -13.59
C PHE A 2 -10.20 -10.26 -12.90
N THR A 3 -9.35 -11.19 -13.32
CA THR A 3 -9.17 -12.47 -12.61
C THR A 3 -8.48 -12.17 -11.29
N PRO A 4 -8.99 -12.63 -10.13
CA PRO A 4 -8.30 -12.44 -8.87
C PRO A 4 -6.93 -13.13 -8.93
N MET A 5 -5.85 -12.37 -8.79
CA MET A 5 -4.53 -12.91 -8.53
C MET A 5 -4.38 -13.14 -7.03
N VAL A 6 -4.03 -14.37 -6.65
CA VAL A 6 -3.48 -14.65 -5.32
C VAL A 6 -2.00 -14.31 -5.40
N PHE A 7 -1.58 -13.23 -4.75
CA PHE A 7 -0.17 -12.94 -4.59
C PHE A 7 0.45 -13.99 -3.66
N LEU A 8 1.58 -14.56 -4.07
CA LEU A 8 2.51 -15.22 -3.15
C LEU A 8 3.24 -14.13 -2.37
N ASP A 9 3.60 -14.41 -1.11
CA ASP A 9 4.30 -13.47 -0.24
C ASP A 9 5.50 -12.81 -0.95
N ILE A 10 5.64 -11.49 -0.76
CA ILE A 10 6.74 -10.68 -1.32
C ILE A 10 8.10 -11.25 -0.86
N SER A 11 8.15 -11.77 0.36
CA SER A 11 9.25 -12.48 0.99
C SER A 11 8.91 -13.95 1.21
N HIS A 12 9.85 -14.84 0.91
CA HIS A 12 9.71 -16.26 1.26
C HIS A 12 10.19 -16.48 2.70
N SER A 13 9.88 -17.63 3.29
CA SER A 13 10.23 -18.01 4.68
C SER A 13 11.73 -17.97 5.04
N GLY A 14 12.61 -17.60 4.10
CA GLY A 14 14.05 -17.39 4.30
C GLY A 14 14.54 -15.95 4.07
N SER A 15 13.68 -15.00 3.68
CA SER A 15 14.05 -13.60 3.39
C SER A 15 14.46 -12.79 4.64
N PHE A 16 14.31 -13.38 5.82
CA PHE A 16 14.38 -12.70 7.10
C PHE A 16 15.24 -13.47 8.12
N GLN A 17 16.43 -13.92 7.72
CA GLN A 17 17.38 -14.50 8.67
C GLN A 17 18.21 -13.44 9.41
N SER A 18 18.33 -12.23 8.86
CA SER A 18 18.98 -11.06 9.47
C SER A 18 18.59 -9.74 8.77
N ALA A 19 18.89 -8.60 9.40
CA ALA A 19 18.74 -7.28 8.78
C ALA A 19 19.70 -7.10 7.58
N GLU A 20 20.90 -7.67 7.66
CA GLU A 20 21.89 -7.66 6.59
C GLU A 20 21.39 -8.39 5.34
N ASP A 21 20.67 -9.50 5.52
CA ASP A 21 20.05 -10.23 4.41
C ASP A 21 18.91 -9.42 3.79
N ALA A 22 18.11 -8.74 4.62
CA ALA A 22 17.05 -7.87 4.15
C ALA A 22 17.59 -6.67 3.35
N VAL A 23 18.69 -6.04 3.78
CA VAL A 23 19.36 -4.97 3.02
C VAL A 23 19.75 -5.44 1.60
N ARG A 24 20.09 -6.72 1.47
CA ARG A 24 20.55 -7.31 0.20
C ARG A 24 19.43 -7.93 -0.63
N ASP A 25 18.19 -7.95 -0.13
CA ASP A 25 17.07 -8.58 -0.81
C ASP A 25 16.63 -7.76 -2.05
N PRO A 26 16.77 -8.30 -3.27
CA PRO A 26 16.34 -7.61 -4.48
C PRO A 26 14.83 -7.66 -4.71
N SER A 27 14.05 -8.37 -3.89
CA SER A 27 12.59 -8.53 -4.04
C SER A 27 11.87 -7.17 -4.09
N TRP A 28 12.22 -6.26 -3.18
CA TRP A 28 11.65 -4.92 -3.07
C TRP A 28 11.94 -4.05 -4.31
N GLN A 29 13.12 -4.17 -4.90
CA GLN A 29 13.47 -3.44 -6.12
C GLN A 29 12.60 -3.87 -7.33
N LYS A 30 12.08 -5.10 -7.31
CA LYS A 30 11.22 -5.64 -8.37
C LYS A 30 9.76 -5.21 -8.25
N LEU A 31 9.36 -4.61 -7.13
CA LEU A 31 7.99 -4.10 -6.92
C LEU A 31 7.70 -2.87 -7.78
N LEU A 32 8.74 -2.14 -8.19
CA LEU A 32 8.63 -0.98 -9.06
C LEU A 32 9.07 -1.33 -10.49
N PRO A 33 8.33 -0.88 -11.53
CA PRO A 33 8.82 -0.90 -12.90
C PRO A 33 10.09 -0.07 -13.05
N SER A 34 10.90 -0.33 -14.07
CA SER A 34 12.11 0.44 -14.38
C SER A 34 11.85 1.93 -14.60
N GLY A 35 10.63 2.30 -15.01
CA GLY A 35 10.16 3.68 -15.14
C GLY A 35 9.63 4.31 -13.85
N GLY A 36 9.84 3.69 -12.68
CA GLY A 36 9.43 4.23 -11.36
C GLY A 36 7.92 4.21 -11.10
N GLY A 37 7.13 3.58 -11.97
CA GLY A 37 5.67 3.53 -11.84
C GLY A 37 4.91 4.69 -12.46
N PHE A 38 5.54 5.43 -13.37
CA PHE A 38 4.87 6.48 -14.13
C PHE A 38 4.12 5.93 -15.36
N LEU A 39 2.91 6.44 -15.58
CA LEU A 39 2.15 6.29 -16.81
C LEU A 39 2.33 7.54 -17.68
N PHE A 40 2.87 7.38 -18.89
CA PHE A 40 3.04 8.48 -19.84
C PHE A 40 1.86 8.52 -20.81
N VAL A 41 1.14 9.64 -20.82
CA VAL A 41 -0.07 9.86 -21.62
C VAL A 41 0.18 10.96 -22.63
N GLN A 42 -0.21 10.74 -23.89
CA GLN A 42 -0.23 11.79 -24.90
C GLN A 42 -1.55 12.57 -24.78
N GLU A 43 -1.43 13.86 -24.50
CA GLU A 43 -2.55 14.79 -24.35
C GLU A 43 -3.07 15.23 -25.73
N SER A 44 -4.28 15.80 -25.76
CA SER A 44 -4.93 16.23 -27.02
C SER A 44 -4.17 17.32 -27.78
N ASP A 45 -3.33 18.09 -27.08
CA ASP A 45 -2.48 19.12 -27.67
C ASP A 45 -1.13 18.57 -28.20
N GLY A 46 -0.93 17.26 -28.12
CA GLY A 46 0.29 16.57 -28.56
C GLY A 46 1.41 16.52 -27.53
N THR A 47 1.24 17.11 -26.34
CA THR A 47 2.23 17.00 -25.26
C THR A 47 2.18 15.61 -24.60
N VAL A 48 3.29 15.18 -24.00
CA VAL A 48 3.35 13.93 -23.21
C VAL A 48 3.46 14.28 -21.74
N GLN A 49 2.48 13.82 -20.95
CA GLN A 49 2.41 14.03 -19.51
C GLN A 49 2.63 12.71 -18.78
N GLY A 50 3.58 12.70 -17.84
CA GLY A 50 3.75 11.60 -16.89
C GLY A 50 2.80 11.77 -15.71
N TYR A 51 2.06 10.72 -15.38
CA TYR A 51 1.24 10.58 -14.18
C TYR A 51 1.85 9.50 -13.29
N GLY A 52 1.86 9.72 -11.98
CA GLY A 52 2.20 8.67 -11.02
C GLY A 52 1.00 7.76 -10.86
N VAL A 53 1.20 6.45 -10.76
CA VAL A 53 0.12 5.54 -10.35
C VAL A 53 0.23 5.34 -8.85
N SER A 54 -0.86 5.57 -8.10
CA SER A 54 -0.85 5.60 -6.64
C SER A 54 -0.28 4.33 -6.00
N MET A 55 -0.58 3.14 -6.51
CA MET A 55 0.02 1.89 -6.03
C MET A 55 1.56 1.93 -6.08
N PHE A 56 2.15 2.38 -7.19
CA PHE A 56 3.61 2.45 -7.31
C PHE A 56 4.19 3.58 -6.47
N HIS A 57 3.49 4.71 -6.32
CA HIS A 57 3.95 5.80 -5.45
C HIS A 57 3.97 5.36 -3.98
N GLN A 58 2.93 4.64 -3.52
CA GLN A 58 2.89 4.04 -2.18
C GLN A 58 4.05 3.05 -1.95
N LEU A 59 4.34 2.18 -2.92
CA LEU A 59 5.49 1.25 -2.86
C LEU A 59 6.84 1.99 -2.84
N HIS A 60 6.96 3.09 -3.58
CA HIS A 60 8.16 3.94 -3.57
C HIS A 60 8.38 4.56 -2.19
N CYS A 61 7.35 5.19 -1.60
CA CYS A 61 7.43 5.75 -0.25
C CYS A 61 7.76 4.67 0.79
N LEU A 62 7.13 3.50 0.69
CA LEU A 62 7.37 2.40 1.62
C LEU A 62 8.79 1.85 1.51
N SER A 63 9.34 1.76 0.29
CA SER A 63 10.75 1.40 0.05
C SER A 63 11.71 2.41 0.70
N MET A 64 11.42 3.72 0.59
CA MET A 64 12.24 4.75 1.25
C MET A 64 12.23 4.63 2.77
N ILE A 65 11.06 4.36 3.37
CA ILE A 65 10.94 4.16 4.82
C ILE A 65 11.75 2.92 5.24
N ARG A 66 11.64 1.83 4.48
CA ARG A 66 12.41 0.60 4.70
C ARG A 66 13.92 0.86 4.69
N ASP A 67 14.41 1.57 3.68
CA ASP A 67 15.83 1.88 3.54
C ASP A 67 16.33 2.80 4.67
N MET A 68 15.50 3.75 5.12
CA MET A 68 15.82 4.61 6.26
C MET A 68 15.96 3.80 7.57
N LEU A 69 15.05 2.86 7.80
CA LEU A 69 15.08 2.00 8.99
C LEU A 69 16.26 1.02 8.98
N LEU A 70 16.65 0.53 7.81
CA LEU A 70 17.82 -0.33 7.64
C LEU A 70 19.15 0.43 7.71
N GLY A 71 19.16 1.74 7.46
CA GLY A 71 20.35 2.60 7.46
C GLY A 71 20.60 3.38 8.76
N GLN A 72 19.72 3.30 9.77
CA GLN A 72 19.85 4.01 11.05
C GLN A 72 20.12 3.04 12.20
N PRO A 73 21.17 3.22 13.01
CA PRO A 73 21.25 2.58 14.32
C PRO A 73 20.28 3.31 15.27
N MET A 74 19.06 2.78 15.48
CA MET A 74 18.13 3.39 16.43
C MET A 74 18.23 2.75 17.82
N SER A 75 18.65 3.57 18.78
CA SER A 75 18.49 3.33 20.21
C SER A 75 17.12 3.83 20.68
N HIS A 76 16.11 2.96 20.70
CA HIS A 76 14.88 3.23 21.44
C HIS A 76 14.44 1.98 22.20
N ALA A 77 14.94 1.88 23.43
CA ALA A 77 14.48 0.91 24.41
C ALA A 77 13.14 1.39 24.98
N HIS A 78 12.06 0.76 24.55
CA HIS A 78 10.84 0.67 25.35
C HIS A 78 10.52 -0.82 25.54
N GLU A 79 10.24 -1.17 26.79
CA GLU A 79 9.88 -2.52 27.22
C GLU A 79 8.62 -2.99 26.47
N ALA A 80 8.85 -3.74 25.40
CA ALA A 80 7.87 -4.58 24.77
C ALA A 80 8.59 -5.90 24.42
N SER A 81 7.82 -6.99 24.49
CA SER A 81 8.21 -8.40 24.36
C SER A 81 9.37 -8.68 23.40
N ASP A 82 10.09 -9.80 23.59
CA ASP A 82 11.21 -10.32 22.76
C ASP A 82 11.09 -10.12 21.22
N TRP A 83 9.89 -9.90 20.69
CA TRP A 83 9.60 -9.64 19.28
C TRP A 83 9.68 -8.19 18.82
N SER A 84 9.61 -7.16 19.67
CA SER A 84 9.50 -5.75 19.25
C SER A 84 10.84 -5.01 19.12
N GLN A 85 11.92 -5.61 19.62
CA GLN A 85 13.28 -5.06 19.54
C GLN A 85 14.06 -5.60 18.33
N ASP A 86 13.50 -6.56 17.61
CA ASP A 86 14.14 -7.15 16.44
C ASP A 86 13.79 -6.36 15.18
N SER A 87 14.82 -5.89 14.48
CA SER A 87 14.76 -5.39 13.11
C SER A 87 13.87 -6.24 12.19
N MET A 88 13.80 -7.56 12.45
CA MET A 88 12.97 -8.48 11.69
C MET A 88 11.47 -8.22 11.81
N HIS A 89 11.00 -7.69 12.94
CA HIS A 89 9.59 -7.35 13.13
C HIS A 89 9.17 -6.25 12.17
N TRP A 90 9.92 -5.15 12.13
CA TRP A 90 9.62 -4.01 11.27
C TRP A 90 9.72 -4.40 9.79
N LEU A 91 10.68 -5.23 9.42
CA LEU A 91 10.82 -5.74 8.06
C LEU A 91 9.61 -6.58 7.63
N HIS A 92 9.16 -7.50 8.47
CA HIS A 92 7.94 -8.26 8.21
C HIS A 92 6.70 -7.34 8.13
N CYS A 93 6.59 -6.34 8.99
CA CYS A 93 5.50 -5.36 8.92
C CYS A 93 5.50 -4.58 7.60
N LEU A 94 6.67 -4.16 7.12
CA LEU A 94 6.78 -3.44 5.84
C LEU A 94 6.40 -4.34 4.67
N ASP A 95 6.77 -5.62 4.70
CA ASP A 95 6.33 -6.59 3.70
C ASP A 95 4.81 -6.81 3.74
N TYR A 96 4.23 -6.93 4.94
CA TYR A 96 2.78 -7.01 5.12
C TYR A 96 2.06 -5.76 4.56
N LEU A 97 2.60 -4.56 4.79
CA LEU A 97 2.06 -3.33 4.23
C LEU A 97 2.17 -3.30 2.70
N ALA A 98 3.31 -3.73 2.15
CA ALA A 98 3.51 -3.81 0.70
C ALA A 98 2.51 -4.80 0.06
N GLN A 99 2.22 -5.93 0.72
CA GLN A 99 1.16 -6.86 0.28
C GLN A 99 -0.22 -6.18 0.27
N GLY A 100 -0.52 -5.37 1.29
CA GLY A 100 -1.73 -4.56 1.34
C GLY A 100 -1.86 -3.58 0.15
N VAL A 101 -0.76 -2.88 -0.17
CA VAL A 101 -0.70 -1.96 -1.33
C VAL A 101 -0.92 -2.71 -2.64
N LEU A 102 -0.24 -3.84 -2.85
CA LEU A 102 -0.42 -4.69 -4.04
C LEU A 102 -1.84 -5.26 -4.15
N CYS A 103 -2.44 -5.64 -3.02
CA CYS A 103 -3.80 -6.15 -2.96
C CYS A 103 -4.84 -5.06 -3.28
N ALA A 104 -4.64 -3.85 -2.78
CA ALA A 104 -5.50 -2.71 -3.08
C ALA A 104 -5.39 -2.30 -4.55
N ALA A 105 -4.18 -2.41 -5.14
CA ALA A 105 -3.89 -2.08 -6.53
C ALA A 105 -4.47 -0.72 -6.96
N ASP A 106 -4.31 0.28 -6.10
CA ASP A 106 -4.86 1.63 -6.31
C ASP A 106 -4.34 2.23 -7.62
N ASP A 107 -5.21 2.28 -8.63
CA ASP A 107 -4.91 2.71 -9.99
C ASP A 107 -5.14 4.21 -10.22
N THR A 108 -5.33 4.97 -9.14
CA THR A 108 -5.48 6.42 -9.17
C THR A 108 -4.29 7.09 -9.89
N LEU A 109 -4.61 7.98 -10.84
CA LEU A 109 -3.62 8.74 -11.59
C LEU A 109 -3.31 10.06 -10.88
N GLU A 110 -2.10 10.14 -10.37
CA GLU A 110 -1.57 11.30 -9.66
C GLU A 110 -0.92 12.26 -10.66
N LYS A 111 -1.60 13.38 -10.88
CA LYS A 111 -1.14 14.43 -11.79
C LYS A 111 -0.03 15.26 -11.11
N PRO A 112 1.10 15.54 -11.78
CA PRO A 112 2.13 16.41 -11.22
C PRO A 112 1.60 17.81 -10.89
N GLY A 113 1.78 18.20 -9.64
CA GLY A 113 1.52 19.54 -9.11
C GLY A 113 2.79 20.36 -8.97
N PHE A 114 2.64 21.59 -8.48
CA PHE A 114 3.78 22.40 -8.03
C PHE A 114 3.99 22.18 -6.54
N THR A 115 5.18 21.71 -6.17
CA THR A 115 5.61 21.54 -4.78
C THR A 115 6.92 22.29 -4.53
N LYS A 116 7.34 22.41 -3.26
CA LYS A 116 8.61 23.07 -2.90
C LYS A 116 9.69 22.03 -2.64
N ASN A 117 10.86 22.19 -3.25
CA ASN A 117 12.04 21.41 -2.90
C ASN A 117 12.61 21.84 -1.52
N VAL A 118 13.69 21.19 -1.08
CA VAL A 118 14.39 21.49 0.18
C VAL A 118 14.93 22.93 0.26
N GLU A 119 15.10 23.60 -0.87
CA GLU A 119 15.55 25.00 -0.98
C GLU A 119 14.36 25.99 -1.07
N GLY A 120 13.12 25.50 -0.97
CA GLY A 120 11.91 26.30 -1.08
C GLY A 120 11.50 26.68 -2.51
N LYS A 121 12.21 26.19 -3.53
CA LYS A 121 11.92 26.44 -4.95
C LYS A 121 10.74 25.61 -5.42
N LEU A 122 9.83 26.25 -6.17
CA LEU A 122 8.75 25.54 -6.85
C LEU A 122 9.30 24.61 -7.93
N VAL A 123 8.99 23.33 -7.81
CA VAL A 123 9.33 22.26 -8.74
C VAL A 123 8.05 21.51 -9.11
N LYS A 124 8.02 20.91 -10.31
CA LYS A 124 6.95 19.97 -10.65
C LYS A 124 7.26 18.64 -9.97
N GLY A 125 6.28 18.11 -9.26
CA GLY A 125 6.41 16.85 -8.53
C GLY A 125 5.06 16.22 -8.29
N ILE A 126 5.08 14.96 -7.89
CA ILE A 126 3.91 14.24 -7.40
C ILE A 126 4.12 14.06 -5.92
N ASP A 127 3.20 14.56 -5.10
CA ASP A 127 3.24 14.45 -3.65
C ASP A 127 2.13 13.56 -3.09
N GLY A 128 1.31 12.97 -3.97
CA GLY A 128 0.19 12.09 -3.62
C GLY A 128 -1.02 12.83 -3.03
N MET A 129 -0.98 14.15 -2.93
CA MET A 129 -2.04 14.92 -2.28
C MET A 129 -3.10 15.37 -3.27
N ASN A 130 -4.33 15.55 -2.77
CA ASN A 130 -5.43 16.13 -3.54
C ASN A 130 -5.85 15.29 -4.78
N HIS A 131 -5.73 13.96 -4.67
CA HIS A 131 -6.23 12.98 -5.62
C HIS A 131 -7.41 12.20 -5.04
N THR A 132 -8.34 11.77 -5.89
CA THR A 132 -9.52 11.01 -5.48
C THR A 132 -9.25 9.52 -5.66
N HIS A 133 -9.25 8.78 -4.55
CA HIS A 133 -9.02 7.34 -4.54
C HIS A 133 -10.35 6.57 -4.51
N GLN A 134 -10.36 5.36 -5.08
CA GLN A 134 -11.51 4.45 -5.01
C GLN A 134 -11.28 3.41 -3.90
N CYS A 135 -11.85 3.66 -2.72
CA CYS A 135 -11.63 2.84 -1.53
C CYS A 135 -12.77 1.85 -1.27
N ARG A 136 -12.46 0.79 -0.50
CA ARG A 136 -13.48 0.05 0.26
C ARG A 136 -13.99 0.92 1.39
N ASP A 137 -15.27 0.76 1.75
CA ASP A 137 -15.86 1.49 2.87
C ASP A 137 -15.25 1.01 4.21
N TRP A 138 -14.28 1.78 4.71
CA TRP A 138 -13.60 1.49 5.97
C TRP A 138 -14.48 1.78 7.18
N ALA A 139 -15.47 2.66 7.06
CA ALA A 139 -16.34 3.04 8.17
C ALA A 139 -17.29 1.89 8.52
N GLN A 140 -17.86 1.24 7.51
CA GLN A 140 -18.65 0.01 7.71
C GLN A 140 -17.81 -1.10 8.33
N LEU A 141 -16.56 -1.28 7.87
CA LEU A 141 -15.65 -2.28 8.44
C LEU A 141 -15.39 -1.99 9.93
N ARG A 142 -15.08 -0.73 10.26
CA ARG A 142 -14.85 -0.27 11.62
C ARG A 142 -16.06 -0.51 12.51
N GLU A 143 -17.26 -0.12 12.07
CA GLU A 143 -18.49 -0.30 12.83
C GLU A 143 -18.74 -1.78 13.18
N VAL A 144 -18.54 -2.69 12.22
CA VAL A 144 -18.72 -4.14 12.48
C VAL A 144 -17.71 -4.67 13.50
N VAL A 145 -16.46 -4.21 13.44
CA VAL A 145 -15.41 -4.61 14.38
C VAL A 145 -15.72 -4.06 15.78
N GLU A 146 -16.02 -2.77 15.90
CA GLU A 146 -16.36 -2.13 17.19
C GLU A 146 -17.59 -2.79 17.83
N HIS A 147 -18.63 -3.09 17.04
CA HIS A 147 -19.80 -3.81 17.55
C HIS A 147 -19.44 -5.22 18.06
N SER A 148 -18.49 -5.90 17.39
CA SER A 148 -18.08 -7.26 17.76
C SER A 148 -17.38 -7.36 19.11
N GLU A 149 -16.84 -6.25 19.63
CA GLU A 149 -16.19 -6.18 20.94
C GLU A 149 -17.16 -6.48 22.09
N THR A 150 -18.45 -6.19 21.89
CA THR A 150 -19.51 -6.43 22.89
C THR A 150 -20.45 -7.55 22.48
N VAL A 151 -20.64 -7.78 21.17
CA VAL A 151 -21.55 -8.80 20.65
C VAL A 151 -20.81 -9.66 19.61
N PRO A 152 -20.37 -10.89 19.98
CA PRO A 152 -19.68 -11.76 19.04
C PRO A 152 -20.48 -12.01 17.76
N ARG A 153 -19.81 -11.85 16.61
CA ARG A 153 -20.43 -12.10 15.30
C ARG A 153 -20.59 -13.60 15.06
N LYS A 154 -21.73 -14.00 14.52
CA LYS A 154 -21.93 -15.37 14.07
C LYS A 154 -21.06 -15.64 12.85
N GLY A 155 -20.35 -16.78 12.85
CA GLY A 155 -19.49 -17.18 11.72
C GLY A 155 -20.24 -17.26 10.38
N GLU A 156 -21.54 -17.58 10.43
CA GLU A 156 -22.41 -17.58 9.26
C GLU A 156 -22.62 -16.19 8.63
N LEU A 157 -22.20 -15.09 9.27
CA LEU A 157 -22.30 -13.73 8.73
C LEU A 157 -20.97 -13.25 8.12
N LEU A 158 -19.90 -14.03 8.28
CA LEU A 158 -18.57 -13.74 7.72
C LEU A 158 -18.45 -14.32 6.30
N GLY A 159 -17.56 -13.74 5.50
CA GLY A 159 -17.05 -14.39 4.29
C GLY A 159 -16.07 -15.51 4.65
N SER A 160 -15.66 -16.32 3.66
CA SER A 160 -14.70 -17.40 3.88
C SER A 160 -13.36 -16.91 4.43
N MET A 161 -12.94 -15.69 4.05
CA MET A 161 -11.71 -15.05 4.51
C MET A 161 -11.88 -13.53 4.77
N THR A 162 -13.11 -13.04 4.91
CA THR A 162 -13.43 -11.60 4.97
C THR A 162 -14.50 -11.29 6.02
N VAL A 163 -14.48 -10.08 6.60
CA VAL A 163 -15.48 -9.63 7.60
C VAL A 163 -16.90 -9.62 7.04
N PHE A 164 -17.04 -9.26 5.78
CA PHE A 164 -18.29 -9.32 5.04
C PHE A 164 -18.29 -10.55 4.15
N LYS A 165 -19.42 -11.25 4.05
CA LYS A 165 -19.67 -12.16 2.92
C LYS A 165 -19.48 -11.36 1.63
N VAL A 166 -18.55 -11.76 0.76
CA VAL A 166 -18.28 -11.07 -0.50
C VAL A 166 -19.59 -10.86 -1.27
N PRO A 167 -20.09 -9.61 -1.44
CA PRO A 167 -21.12 -9.32 -2.40
C PRO A 167 -20.41 -8.70 -3.60
N GLY A 168 -20.14 -9.48 -4.66
CA GLY A 168 -19.65 -8.88 -5.91
C GLY A 168 -20.78 -8.18 -6.65
N THR A 169 -20.48 -7.05 -7.33
CA THR A 169 -20.49 -6.91 -8.82
C THR A 169 -20.13 -5.48 -9.25
N ASP A 170 -19.82 -5.13 -10.50
CA ASP A 170 -19.03 -5.69 -11.62
C ASP A 170 -18.93 -4.56 -12.69
N SER A 171 -18.49 -4.82 -13.93
CA SER A 171 -18.36 -3.81 -14.99
C SER A 171 -19.67 -3.23 -15.55
N LYS A 172 -20.85 -3.52 -14.96
CA LYS A 172 -22.14 -2.82 -15.21
C LYS A 172 -23.32 -3.16 -14.28
N GLY A 173 -23.14 -3.87 -13.16
CA GLY A 173 -24.26 -4.51 -12.47
C GLY A 173 -24.16 -4.69 -10.95
N LYS A 174 -23.43 -3.79 -10.26
CA LYS A 174 -23.59 -3.29 -8.86
C LYS A 174 -23.90 -4.31 -7.73
N PRO A 175 -23.04 -4.52 -6.70
CA PRO A 175 -22.58 -3.46 -5.81
C PRO A 175 -21.11 -3.53 -5.34
N TRP A 176 -20.49 -2.34 -5.31
CA TRP A 176 -19.68 -1.88 -4.17
C TRP A 176 -20.16 -0.45 -3.84
N VAL A 177 -20.40 -0.16 -2.56
CA VAL A 177 -20.85 1.16 -2.10
C VAL A 177 -19.60 2.03 -1.94
N VAL A 178 -19.48 3.07 -2.75
CA VAL A 178 -18.47 4.12 -2.57
C VAL A 178 -19.02 5.05 -1.51
N SER A 179 -18.33 5.19 -0.38
CA SER A 179 -18.61 6.28 0.56
C SER A 179 -18.11 7.57 -0.09
N GLU A 180 -18.99 8.56 -0.28
CA GLU A 180 -18.56 9.91 -0.64
C GLU A 180 -17.78 10.50 0.55
N SER A 181 -16.58 11.04 0.26
CA SER A 181 -15.72 11.74 1.22
C SER A 181 -16.19 13.17 1.46
#